data_AF-A0A3G8WN34-F1
#
_entry.id   AF-A0A3G8WN34-F1
#
_cell.length_a   1.000
_cell.length_b   1.000
_cell.length_c   1.000
_cell.angle_alpha   90.00
_cell.angle_beta   90.00
_cell.angle_gamma   90.00
#
_symmetry.space_group_name_H-M   'P 1'
#
loop_
_entity.id
_entity.type
_entity.pdbx_description
1 polymer ?
#
loop_
_entity_poly.entity_id
_entity_poly.type
_entity_poly.pdbx_seq_one_letter_code
_entity_poly.pdbx_strand_id
1 'polypeptide(L)'
;MLSKLDIKDAELDNIKPVLDKIQGLRILVIEKPEFDSINKNVSKAMLNFNSLQKDISSSLKNLNYDELMTVNSKDAKVKFLAADAANGVLDNLLLSVNSEGNQVLMMLDGKISMDDVNKLANETQTPTRTTPKNSTATGSSSSAVTEEQRNVGRFSGIKVSSGIKLSFTQGNNQSVKVITDSDKMEYVKTELQGDILNVYADAPKGKNLNFKMIQVKITAPELSKIAVSSGASFTTENTVNSSFFQIAVSSGSHINADLNTKGKVELSTTSGSSAKLNMNAKTLEMSATSGSKAMLAGAIDETSFQVSSASSVNAQDLISKNSTVSASSAADLKVNVSGNLTVSGKSGATVRYRDHATVRRNAALSSGATLKSF
;
A
#
# COMPACT_ATOMS: atom_id res chain seq x y z
N MET A 1 21.24 14.50 -23.59
CA MET A 1 21.41 13.22 -22.87
C MET A 1 20.49 13.08 -21.65
N LEU A 2 19.83 14.16 -21.18
CA LEU A 2 18.81 14.11 -20.12
C LEU A 2 17.44 13.58 -20.57
N SER A 3 17.16 13.57 -21.88
CA SER A 3 15.92 13.04 -22.49
C SER A 3 15.78 11.50 -22.44
N LYS A 4 16.63 10.83 -21.66
CA LYS A 4 16.63 9.37 -21.41
C LYS A 4 16.52 9.03 -19.92
N LEU A 5 16.25 10.01 -19.05
CA LEU A 5 15.93 9.76 -17.65
C LEU A 5 14.49 9.22 -17.56
N ASP A 6 14.31 8.05 -16.96
CA ASP A 6 13.02 7.37 -16.79
C ASP A 6 12.24 8.03 -15.64
N ILE A 7 11.57 9.14 -15.96
CA ILE A 7 10.73 9.93 -15.05
C ILE A 7 9.29 9.75 -15.53
N LYS A 8 8.35 9.45 -14.61
CA LYS A 8 6.93 9.25 -14.95
C LYS A 8 6.39 10.46 -15.73
N ASP A 9 5.62 10.20 -16.79
CA ASP A 9 5.16 11.21 -17.76
C ASP A 9 4.53 12.48 -17.14
N ALA A 10 3.79 12.35 -16.02
CA ALA A 10 3.11 13.46 -15.36
C ALA A 10 4.05 14.41 -14.57
N GLU A 11 5.19 13.92 -14.09
CA GLU A 11 6.23 14.75 -13.47
C GLU A 11 7.17 15.29 -14.54
N LEU A 12 7.44 14.49 -15.59
CA LEU A 12 8.21 14.90 -16.75
C LEU A 12 7.59 16.13 -17.43
N ASP A 13 6.26 16.24 -17.54
CA ASP A 13 5.60 17.41 -18.14
C ASP A 13 5.82 18.72 -17.36
N ASN A 14 6.02 18.65 -16.04
CA ASN A 14 6.28 19.83 -15.22
C ASN A 14 7.74 20.29 -15.27
N ILE A 15 8.67 19.34 -15.39
CA ILE A 15 10.11 19.60 -15.46
C ILE A 15 10.65 19.69 -16.90
N LYS A 16 9.90 19.23 -17.91
CA LYS A 16 10.24 19.30 -19.36
C LYS A 16 10.66 20.69 -19.81
N PRO A 17 9.92 21.76 -19.46
CA PRO A 17 10.27 23.12 -19.88
C PRO A 17 11.61 23.58 -19.30
N VAL A 18 12.03 23.00 -18.17
CA VAL A 18 13.31 23.25 -17.53
C VAL A 18 14.40 22.36 -18.13
N LEU A 19 14.12 21.06 -18.32
CA LEU A 19 15.03 20.08 -18.94
C LEU A 19 15.46 20.47 -20.35
N ASP A 20 14.57 21.07 -21.15
CA ASP A 20 14.87 21.53 -22.50
C ASP A 20 15.83 22.75 -22.52
N LYS A 21 15.95 23.46 -21.39
CA LYS A 21 16.83 24.64 -21.24
C LYS A 21 18.18 24.31 -20.58
N ILE A 22 18.34 23.09 -20.08
CA ILE A 22 19.58 22.61 -19.43
C ILE A 22 20.47 21.97 -20.49
N GLN A 23 21.65 22.56 -20.68
CA GLN A 23 22.69 22.08 -21.60
C GLN A 23 23.53 20.97 -20.98
N GLY A 24 23.63 20.90 -19.65
CA GLY A 24 24.38 19.87 -18.93
C GLY A 24 23.95 19.74 -17.47
N LEU A 25 24.06 18.51 -16.93
CA LEU A 25 23.83 18.22 -15.52
C LEU A 25 25.09 17.57 -14.95
N ARG A 26 25.61 18.13 -13.85
CA ARG A 26 26.70 17.53 -13.08
C ARG A 26 26.22 17.29 -11.66
N ILE A 27 26.45 16.10 -11.15
CA ILE A 27 26.02 15.69 -9.80
C ILE A 27 27.25 15.24 -9.03
N LEU A 28 27.40 15.75 -7.81
CA LEU A 28 28.38 15.31 -6.83
C LEU A 28 27.64 14.86 -5.57
N VAL A 29 27.76 13.59 -5.23
CA VAL A 29 27.18 12.99 -4.02
C VAL A 29 28.30 12.71 -3.04
N ILE A 30 28.14 13.17 -1.80
CA ILE A 30 29.10 13.02 -0.72
C ILE A 30 28.36 12.41 0.46
N GLU A 31 28.67 11.16 0.74
CA GLU A 31 28.04 10.40 1.80
C GLU A 31 28.93 10.37 3.05
N LYS A 32 28.29 10.56 4.20
CA LYS A 32 28.93 10.39 5.49
C LYS A 32 29.28 8.90 5.65
N PRO A 33 30.53 8.57 6.00
CA PRO A 33 30.93 7.18 6.19
C PRO A 33 30.15 6.56 7.37
N GLU A 34 29.51 5.41 7.12
CA GLU A 34 28.88 4.57 8.13
C GLU A 34 29.94 3.65 8.78
N PHE A 35 29.88 3.47 10.10
CA PHE A 35 30.89 2.69 10.83
C PHE A 35 30.26 1.61 11.72
N ASP A 36 30.62 0.36 11.46
CA ASP A 36 30.48 -0.73 12.42
C ASP A 36 31.62 -0.70 13.45
N SER A 37 31.28 -1.02 14.70
CA SER A 37 32.01 -0.71 15.93
C SER A 37 33.37 -1.41 16.16
N ILE A 38 34.01 -1.96 15.10
CA ILE A 38 35.15 -2.88 15.23
C ILE A 38 36.49 -2.33 14.66
N ASN A 39 36.51 -1.27 13.83
CA ASN A 39 37.73 -0.87 13.12
C ASN A 39 38.42 0.41 13.64
N LYS A 40 39.74 0.35 13.92
CA LYS A 40 40.57 1.50 14.37
C LYS A 40 40.85 2.56 13.29
N ASN A 41 40.39 2.35 12.05
CA ASN A 41 40.54 3.31 10.93
C ASN A 41 39.43 4.39 10.88
N VAL A 42 38.45 4.33 11.78
CA VAL A 42 37.29 5.23 11.86
C VAL A 42 37.71 6.71 11.93
N SER A 43 38.74 7.02 12.71
CA SER A 43 39.17 8.42 12.90
C SER A 43 39.72 9.06 11.63
N LYS A 44 40.46 8.33 10.79
CA LYS A 44 41.07 8.90 9.57
C LYS A 44 40.03 9.13 8.47
N ALA A 45 39.07 8.22 8.32
CA ALA A 45 37.97 8.37 7.36
C ALA A 45 37.04 9.55 7.73
N MET A 46 36.72 9.71 9.02
CA MET A 46 35.94 10.83 9.51
C MET A 46 36.69 12.18 9.34
N LEU A 47 38.00 12.21 9.60
CA LEU A 47 38.83 13.41 9.39
C LEU A 47 38.89 13.82 7.92
N ASN A 48 39.08 12.85 7.01
CA ASN A 48 39.09 13.10 5.57
C ASN A 48 37.72 13.59 5.05
N PHE A 49 36.62 13.05 5.60
CA PHE A 49 35.28 13.50 5.28
C PHE A 49 35.07 14.97 5.70
N ASN A 50 35.48 15.31 6.92
CA ASN A 50 35.37 16.68 7.42
C ASN A 50 36.25 17.67 6.65
N SER A 51 37.46 17.28 6.23
CA SER A 51 38.30 18.12 5.38
C SER A 51 37.69 18.33 3.99
N LEU A 52 37.16 17.27 3.37
CA LEU A 52 36.49 17.35 2.08
C LEU A 52 35.26 18.29 2.12
N GLN A 53 34.44 18.18 3.17
CA GLN A 53 33.31 19.08 3.42
C GLN A 53 33.75 20.55 3.52
N LYS A 54 34.87 20.81 4.21
CA LYS A 54 35.44 22.15 4.36
C LYS A 54 35.95 22.71 3.03
N ASP A 55 36.65 21.89 2.24
CA ASP A 55 37.22 22.27 0.94
C ASP A 55 36.13 22.54 -0.10
N ILE A 56 35.02 21.81 -0.04
CA ILE A 56 33.85 22.08 -0.88
C ILE A 56 33.20 23.39 -0.47
N SER A 57 32.98 23.62 0.82
CA SER A 57 32.39 24.86 1.31
C SER A 57 33.23 26.08 0.96
N SER A 58 34.57 25.99 1.01
CA SER A 58 35.46 27.08 0.60
C SER A 58 35.44 27.29 -0.92
N SER A 59 35.43 26.21 -1.70
CA SER A 59 35.34 26.29 -3.17
C SER A 59 34.02 26.94 -3.60
N LEU A 60 32.90 26.57 -2.98
CA LEU A 60 31.59 27.18 -3.24
C LEU A 60 31.56 28.68 -2.96
N LYS A 61 32.20 29.12 -1.86
CA LYS A 61 32.30 30.55 -1.54
C LYS A 61 33.10 31.34 -2.58
N ASN A 62 34.08 30.71 -3.22
CA ASN A 62 34.93 31.35 -4.22
C ASN A 62 34.29 31.42 -5.61
N LEU A 63 33.18 30.71 -5.84
CA LEU A 63 32.53 30.63 -7.15
C LEU A 63 31.60 31.83 -7.45
N ASN A 64 31.50 32.82 -6.55
CA ASN A 64 30.64 34.00 -6.70
C ASN A 64 29.19 33.67 -7.09
N TYR A 65 28.59 32.67 -6.45
CA TYR A 65 27.16 32.38 -6.61
C TYR A 65 26.34 33.16 -5.59
N ASP A 66 25.26 33.79 -6.05
CA ASP A 66 24.26 34.41 -5.20
C ASP A 66 23.23 33.39 -4.74
N GLU A 67 22.90 33.40 -3.44
CA GLU A 67 21.83 32.58 -2.88
C GLU A 67 20.47 33.16 -3.25
N LEU A 68 19.74 32.45 -4.10
CA LEU A 68 18.42 32.86 -4.58
C LEU A 68 17.33 32.52 -3.56
N MET A 69 17.41 31.30 -3.01
CA MET A 69 16.49 30.83 -1.99
C MET A 69 17.06 29.64 -1.22
N THR A 70 16.61 29.50 0.02
CA THR A 70 16.83 28.33 0.86
C THR A 70 15.48 27.74 1.24
N VAL A 71 15.30 26.44 0.97
CA VAL A 71 14.16 25.65 1.43
C VAL A 71 14.64 24.75 2.56
N ASN A 72 14.11 24.98 3.76
CA ASN A 72 14.37 24.11 4.91
C ASN A 72 13.21 23.12 5.06
N SER A 73 13.49 21.82 4.94
CA SER A 73 12.60 20.76 5.37
C SER A 73 13.06 20.20 6.73
N LYS A 74 12.28 19.30 7.34
CA LYS A 74 12.64 18.71 8.63
C LYS A 74 13.95 17.92 8.58
N ASP A 75 14.26 17.33 7.43
CA ASP A 75 15.36 16.36 7.28
C ASP A 75 16.44 16.83 6.29
N ALA A 76 16.20 17.93 5.57
CA ALA A 76 17.14 18.46 4.59
C ALA A 76 17.09 19.99 4.48
N LYS A 77 18.24 20.59 4.19
CA LYS A 77 18.37 21.98 3.78
C LYS A 77 18.76 22.04 2.32
N VAL A 78 17.87 22.60 1.51
CA VAL A 78 18.05 22.76 0.06
C VAL A 78 18.34 24.23 -0.24
N LYS A 79 19.47 24.51 -0.89
CA LYS A 79 19.86 25.85 -1.33
C LYS A 79 19.89 25.93 -2.85
N PHE A 80 19.32 27.00 -3.38
CA PHE A 80 19.38 27.34 -4.80
C PHE A 80 20.28 28.56 -4.96
N LEU A 81 21.32 28.41 -5.78
CA LEU A 81 22.41 29.36 -5.97
C LEU A 81 22.56 29.62 -7.48
N ALA A 82 22.85 30.85 -7.93
CA ALA A 82 23.14 31.14 -9.34
C ALA A 82 24.38 32.03 -9.51
N ALA A 83 25.10 31.87 -10.63
CA ALA A 83 26.33 32.63 -10.89
C ALA A 83 26.08 34.07 -11.38
N ASP A 84 24.95 34.31 -12.05
CA ASP A 84 24.47 35.64 -12.43
C ASP A 84 22.93 35.63 -12.47
N ALA A 85 22.31 36.71 -11.98
CA ALA A 85 20.87 36.89 -11.90
C ALA A 85 20.44 38.21 -12.57
N ALA A 86 20.90 38.42 -13.80
CA ALA A 86 20.52 39.60 -14.59
C ALA A 86 19.16 39.39 -15.30
N ASN A 87 18.25 40.37 -15.15
CA ASN A 87 16.98 40.45 -15.89
C ASN A 87 16.06 39.21 -15.79
N GLY A 88 16.09 38.50 -14.65
CA GLY A 88 15.22 37.34 -14.40
C GLY A 88 15.64 36.05 -15.11
N VAL A 89 16.81 36.06 -15.75
CA VAL A 89 17.46 34.87 -16.33
C VAL A 89 18.68 34.55 -15.48
N LEU A 90 18.75 33.31 -15.04
CA LEU A 90 19.81 32.78 -14.20
C LEU A 90 20.77 31.98 -15.07
N ASP A 91 22.04 32.38 -15.07
CA ASP A 91 23.10 31.63 -15.72
C ASP A 91 23.71 30.64 -14.71
N ASN A 92 23.58 29.35 -15.01
CA ASN A 92 24.07 28.21 -14.23
C ASN A 92 23.50 28.13 -12.81
N LEU A 93 22.57 27.20 -12.60
CA LEU A 93 21.94 26.97 -11.31
C LEU A 93 22.67 25.88 -10.54
N LEU A 94 23.09 26.18 -9.32
CA LEU A 94 23.65 25.23 -8.39
C LEU A 94 22.63 24.93 -7.28
N LEU A 95 22.28 23.66 -7.16
CA LEU A 95 21.43 23.12 -6.12
C LEU A 95 22.30 22.38 -5.10
N SER A 96 22.24 22.79 -3.83
CA SER A 96 22.93 22.12 -2.73
C SER A 96 21.92 21.58 -1.74
N VAL A 97 21.84 20.25 -1.63
CA VAL A 97 21.01 19.53 -0.66
C VAL A 97 21.91 19.00 0.44
N ASN A 98 21.63 19.37 1.69
CA ASN A 98 22.34 18.86 2.86
C ASN A 98 21.34 18.14 3.78
N SER A 99 21.56 16.85 4.05
CA SER A 99 20.66 16.01 4.85
C SER A 99 21.47 15.04 5.71
N GLU A 100 21.30 15.12 7.03
CA GLU A 100 21.91 14.20 8.03
C GLU A 100 23.43 13.97 7.90
N GLY A 101 24.16 14.93 7.32
CA GLY A 101 25.60 14.85 7.08
C GLY A 101 25.97 14.37 5.68
N ASN A 102 25.01 13.95 4.86
CA ASN A 102 25.18 13.73 3.43
C ASN A 102 24.98 15.06 2.68
N GLN A 103 25.79 15.30 1.65
CA GLN A 103 25.66 16.46 0.79
C GLN A 103 25.55 16.03 -0.67
N VAL A 104 24.54 16.54 -1.35
CA VAL A 104 24.39 16.41 -2.80
C VAL A 104 24.49 17.81 -3.41
N LEU A 105 25.39 17.98 -4.37
CA LEU A 105 25.46 19.17 -5.20
C LEU A 105 25.06 18.80 -6.62
N MET A 106 24.12 19.55 -7.19
CA MET A 106 23.71 19.41 -8.58
C MET A 106 23.90 20.75 -9.27
N MET A 107 24.73 20.78 -10.31
CA MET A 107 24.93 21.96 -11.16
C MET A 107 24.20 21.74 -12.48
N LEU A 108 23.32 22.67 -12.80
CA LEU A 108 22.53 22.72 -14.01
C LEU A 108 23.12 23.83 -14.89
N ASP A 109 23.84 23.41 -15.94
CA ASP A 109 24.45 24.32 -16.91
C ASP A 109 23.35 24.78 -17.89
N GLY A 110 23.02 26.08 -17.91
CA GLY A 110 21.95 26.61 -18.77
C GLY A 110 21.36 27.94 -18.30
N LYS A 111 20.47 28.49 -19.14
CA LYS A 111 19.71 29.72 -18.87
C LYS A 111 18.34 29.37 -18.31
N ILE A 112 18.14 29.56 -17.02
CA ILE A 112 16.91 29.17 -16.31
C ILE A 112 16.19 30.43 -15.85
N SER A 113 14.89 30.55 -16.07
CA SER A 113 14.15 31.71 -15.56
C SER A 113 13.83 31.55 -14.08
N MET A 114 13.67 32.67 -13.37
CA MET A 114 13.28 32.65 -11.94
C MET A 114 11.93 31.95 -11.70
N ASP A 115 10.99 32.02 -12.66
CA ASP A 115 9.70 31.31 -12.60
C ASP A 115 9.87 29.79 -12.62
N ASP A 116 10.82 29.29 -13.42
CA ASP A 116 11.12 27.87 -13.51
C ASP A 116 11.78 27.38 -12.21
N VAL A 117 12.63 28.21 -11.58
CA VAL A 117 13.18 27.91 -10.25
C VAL A 117 12.09 27.90 -9.18
N ASN A 118 11.13 28.83 -9.22
CA ASN A 118 10.00 28.82 -8.30
C ASN A 118 9.12 27.57 -8.45
N LYS A 119 8.97 27.01 -9.65
CA LYS A 119 8.29 25.72 -9.86
C LYS A 119 9.07 24.57 -9.24
N LEU A 120 10.39 24.48 -9.48
CA LEU A 120 11.25 23.47 -8.86
C LEU A 120 11.25 23.56 -7.33
N ALA A 121 11.27 24.78 -6.79
CA ALA A 121 11.25 25.02 -5.36
C ALA A 121 9.89 24.68 -4.73
N ASN A 122 8.78 24.95 -5.42
CA ASN A 122 7.44 24.57 -4.99
C ASN A 122 7.16 23.06 -5.15
N GLU A 123 7.94 22.32 -5.95
CA GLU A 123 7.93 20.86 -5.89
C GLU A 123 8.69 20.34 -4.67
N THR A 124 9.75 21.02 -4.22
CA THR A 124 10.43 20.70 -2.94
C THR A 124 9.68 21.18 -1.69
N GLN A 125 8.78 22.15 -1.84
CA GLN A 125 7.80 22.55 -0.84
C GLN A 125 6.41 22.11 -1.29
N THR A 126 6.01 20.86 -1.06
CA THR A 126 4.61 20.43 -1.26
C THR A 126 3.66 21.52 -0.77
N PRO A 127 2.90 22.21 -1.65
CA PRO A 127 2.05 23.30 -1.23
C PRO A 127 0.85 22.71 -0.49
N THR A 128 0.80 22.92 0.82
CA THR A 128 -0.46 23.09 1.52
C THR A 128 -1.24 24.18 0.79
N ARG A 129 -2.24 23.77 0.02
CA ARG A 129 -3.16 24.66 -0.70
C ARG A 129 -3.83 25.60 0.31
N THR A 130 -3.43 26.87 0.33
CA THR A 130 -4.12 27.92 1.07
C THR A 130 -5.18 28.56 0.17
N THR A 131 -6.45 28.42 0.54
CA THR A 131 -7.49 29.40 0.20
C THR A 131 -7.51 30.53 1.25
N PRO A 132 -8.01 31.73 0.92
CA PRO A 132 -7.68 32.96 1.61
C PRO A 132 -8.27 33.09 3.01
N LYS A 133 -7.52 33.82 3.84
CA LYS A 133 -7.67 34.10 5.26
C LYS A 133 -8.81 35.10 5.54
N ASN A 134 -9.68 34.82 6.51
CA ASN A 134 -10.02 35.74 7.61
C ASN A 134 -11.03 35.14 8.60
N SER A 135 -10.61 34.95 9.86
CA SER A 135 -11.07 35.73 11.01
C SER A 135 -10.67 35.03 12.32
N THR A 136 -10.13 35.82 13.22
CA THR A 136 -9.70 35.49 14.58
C THR A 136 -10.84 34.89 15.41
N ALA A 137 -10.66 33.66 15.92
CA ALA A 137 -11.37 33.16 17.11
C ALA A 137 -10.64 31.93 17.68
N THR A 138 -10.38 31.98 18.97
CA THR A 138 -9.92 30.89 19.85
C THR A 138 -10.82 29.64 19.76
N GLY A 139 -10.25 28.45 19.54
CA GLY A 139 -10.88 27.18 19.90
C GLY A 139 -10.74 25.99 18.91
N SER A 140 -10.25 24.87 19.45
CA SER A 140 -10.32 23.49 18.93
C SER A 140 -9.34 23.05 17.82
N SER A 141 -8.50 22.07 18.18
CA SER A 141 -7.56 21.35 17.31
C SER A 141 -8.27 20.34 16.41
N SER A 142 -8.52 20.68 15.15
CA SER A 142 -8.86 19.70 14.12
C SER A 142 -7.57 19.11 13.53
N SER A 143 -7.25 17.87 13.88
CA SER A 143 -6.18 17.08 13.26
C SER A 143 -6.36 17.05 11.74
N ALA A 144 -5.41 17.63 10.99
CA ALA A 144 -5.40 17.54 9.54
C ALA A 144 -5.06 16.10 9.11
N VAL A 145 -5.60 15.66 7.97
CA VAL A 145 -5.24 14.38 7.32
C VAL A 145 -4.18 14.68 6.26
N THR A 146 -3.16 13.84 6.17
CA THR A 146 -2.06 13.94 5.21
C THR A 146 -1.90 12.65 4.41
N GLU A 147 -1.35 12.78 3.21
CA GLU A 147 -1.01 11.66 2.33
C GLU A 147 0.51 11.55 2.18
N GLU A 148 1.04 10.33 2.20
CA GLU A 148 2.45 10.03 1.94
C GLU A 148 2.57 8.86 0.94
N GLN A 149 3.42 9.00 -0.06
CA GLN A 149 3.76 7.90 -0.96
C GLN A 149 4.93 7.10 -0.40
N ARG A 150 4.76 5.78 -0.29
CA ARG A 150 5.78 4.86 0.21
C ARG A 150 6.49 4.18 -0.96
N ASN A 151 7.81 4.23 -0.96
CA ASN A 151 8.62 3.47 -1.90
C ASN A 151 8.87 2.07 -1.32
N VAL A 152 8.31 1.05 -1.96
CA VAL A 152 8.47 -0.36 -1.55
C VAL A 152 8.87 -1.19 -2.76
N GLY A 153 9.61 -2.27 -2.51
CA GLY A 153 9.97 -3.24 -3.55
C GLY A 153 8.75 -3.96 -4.14
N ARG A 154 8.96 -4.78 -5.16
CA ARG A 154 7.87 -5.56 -5.77
C ARG A 154 7.29 -6.56 -4.77
N PHE A 155 5.97 -6.74 -4.81
CA PHE A 155 5.28 -7.73 -4.00
C PHE A 155 4.17 -8.40 -4.81
N SER A 156 3.79 -9.60 -4.38
CA SER A 156 2.63 -10.33 -4.90
C SER A 156 1.64 -10.71 -3.80
N GLY A 157 1.96 -10.37 -2.55
CA GLY A 157 1.10 -10.55 -1.39
C GLY A 157 0.97 -9.29 -0.54
N ILE A 158 -0.18 -9.14 0.10
CA ILE A 158 -0.47 -8.05 1.03
C ILE A 158 -0.95 -8.64 2.35
N LYS A 159 -0.34 -8.21 3.45
CA LYS A 159 -0.81 -8.47 4.81
C LYS A 159 -1.14 -7.17 5.49
N VAL A 160 -2.40 -6.97 5.87
CA VAL A 160 -2.89 -5.75 6.52
C VAL A 160 -3.48 -6.05 7.90
N SER A 161 -3.14 -5.21 8.88
CA SER A 161 -3.66 -5.33 10.25
C SER A 161 -3.95 -3.98 10.89
N SER A 162 -4.25 -3.99 12.19
CA SER A 162 -4.34 -2.80 13.06
C SER A 162 -5.44 -1.80 12.65
N GLY A 163 -6.61 -2.29 12.24
CA GLY A 163 -7.76 -1.42 11.90
C GLY A 163 -7.59 -0.59 10.62
N ILE A 164 -6.57 -0.87 9.81
CA ILE A 164 -6.29 -0.16 8.57
C ILE A 164 -7.36 -0.46 7.52
N LYS A 165 -7.84 0.58 6.83
CA LYS A 165 -8.69 0.44 5.63
C LYS A 165 -7.81 0.45 4.39
N LEU A 166 -7.68 -0.67 3.72
CA LEU A 166 -6.85 -0.84 2.54
C LEU A 166 -7.71 -0.96 1.28
N SER A 167 -7.44 -0.12 0.28
CA SER A 167 -8.01 -0.20 -1.06
C SER A 167 -6.94 -0.66 -2.04
N PHE A 168 -7.23 -1.73 -2.78
CA PHE A 168 -6.33 -2.30 -3.77
C PHE A 168 -6.89 -2.11 -5.17
N THR A 169 -6.04 -1.70 -6.11
CA THR A 169 -6.36 -1.62 -7.53
C THR A 169 -5.30 -2.38 -8.31
N GLN A 170 -5.70 -3.36 -9.11
CA GLN A 170 -4.75 -4.00 -10.04
C GLN A 170 -4.47 -3.04 -11.20
N GLY A 171 -3.19 -2.76 -11.46
CA GLY A 171 -2.76 -1.87 -12.53
C GLY A 171 -1.27 -2.03 -12.84
N ASN A 172 -0.84 -1.56 -14.02
CA ASN A 172 0.53 -1.80 -14.51
C ASN A 172 1.64 -1.19 -13.64
N ASN A 173 1.32 -0.12 -12.91
CA ASN A 173 2.28 0.64 -12.12
C ASN A 173 2.10 0.34 -10.63
N GLN A 174 3.20 0.08 -9.93
CA GLN A 174 3.17 -0.08 -8.48
C GLN A 174 3.15 1.27 -7.76
N SER A 175 2.26 1.44 -6.79
CA SER A 175 2.19 2.62 -5.93
C SER A 175 1.57 2.25 -4.59
N VAL A 176 2.21 2.67 -3.49
CA VAL A 176 1.65 2.55 -2.14
C VAL A 176 1.50 3.95 -1.57
N LYS A 177 0.28 4.32 -1.18
CA LYS A 177 -0.05 5.61 -0.59
C LYS A 177 -0.71 5.42 0.76
N VAL A 178 -0.17 6.06 1.79
CA VAL A 178 -0.73 6.06 3.14
C VAL A 178 -1.44 7.39 3.38
N ILE A 179 -2.65 7.33 3.91
CA ILE A 179 -3.49 8.49 4.23
C ILE A 179 -3.89 8.38 5.70
N THR A 180 -3.38 9.28 6.53
CA THR A 180 -3.65 9.26 7.97
C THR A 180 -3.51 10.65 8.60
N ASP A 181 -3.78 10.76 9.88
CA ASP A 181 -3.63 12.00 10.64
C ASP A 181 -2.16 12.48 10.58
N SER A 182 -1.93 13.79 10.42
CA SER A 182 -0.57 14.35 10.23
C SER A 182 0.42 14.00 11.34
N ASP A 183 -0.08 13.82 12.57
CA ASP A 183 0.71 13.48 13.75
C ASP A 183 1.01 11.97 13.88
N LYS A 184 0.44 11.12 13.00
CA LYS A 184 0.50 9.66 13.15
C LYS A 184 1.05 8.91 11.94
N MET A 185 1.52 9.63 10.92
CA MET A 185 2.09 9.04 9.71
C MET A 185 3.27 8.11 9.99
N GLU A 186 4.12 8.45 10.96
CA GLU A 186 5.30 7.66 11.34
C GLU A 186 4.97 6.27 11.92
N TYR A 187 3.77 6.12 12.48
CA TYR A 187 3.31 4.88 13.11
C TYR A 187 2.71 3.90 12.10
N VAL A 188 2.38 4.34 10.89
CA VAL A 188 1.90 3.42 9.85
C VAL A 188 3.10 2.86 9.10
N LYS A 189 3.41 1.59 9.34
CA LYS A 189 4.54 0.88 8.73
C LYS A 189 4.12 0.14 7.47
N THR A 190 4.98 0.20 6.46
CA THR A 190 4.86 -0.53 5.19
C THR A 190 6.18 -1.22 4.91
N GLU A 191 6.26 -2.52 5.22
CA GLU A 191 7.51 -3.27 5.21
C GLU A 191 7.40 -4.51 4.35
N LEU A 192 8.37 -4.74 3.48
CA LEU A 192 8.42 -5.92 2.64
C LEU A 192 9.13 -7.06 3.37
N GLN A 193 8.47 -8.21 3.48
CA GLN A 193 9.07 -9.45 3.99
C GLN A 193 8.91 -10.54 2.94
N GLY A 194 9.98 -10.82 2.18
CA GLY A 194 9.89 -11.64 0.98
C GLY A 194 9.01 -10.98 -0.08
N ASP A 195 7.98 -11.67 -0.55
CA ASP A 195 7.03 -11.14 -1.55
C ASP A 195 5.75 -10.55 -0.94
N ILE A 196 5.71 -10.40 0.40
CA ILE A 196 4.53 -9.93 1.13
C ILE A 196 4.80 -8.54 1.69
N LEU A 197 3.96 -7.57 1.28
CA LEU A 197 3.93 -6.24 1.86
C LEU A 197 3.10 -6.27 3.15
N ASN A 198 3.76 -6.03 4.28
CA ASN A 198 3.15 -5.89 5.59
C ASN A 198 2.75 -4.43 5.81
N VAL A 199 1.47 -4.20 6.10
CA VAL A 199 0.88 -2.89 6.35
C VAL A 199 0.20 -2.90 7.72
N TYR A 200 0.79 -2.22 8.70
CA TYR A 200 0.31 -2.23 10.07
C TYR A 200 0.61 -0.92 10.78
N ALA A 201 -0.15 -0.63 11.84
CA ALA A 201 0.18 0.45 12.75
C ALA A 201 1.04 -0.09 13.89
N ASP A 202 2.20 0.53 14.11
CA ASP A 202 3.13 0.25 15.19
C ASP A 202 3.10 1.37 16.23
N ALA A 203 2.59 1.06 17.41
CA ALA A 203 2.48 2.02 18.50
C ALA A 203 3.66 1.89 19.47
N PRO A 204 4.27 3.01 19.92
CA PRO A 204 5.24 2.98 20.99
C PRO A 204 4.66 2.30 22.24
N LYS A 205 5.49 1.50 22.92
CA LYS A 205 5.08 0.79 24.15
C LYS A 205 4.43 1.74 25.15
N GLY A 206 3.21 1.41 25.57
CA GLY A 206 2.45 2.17 26.57
C GLY A 206 1.60 3.33 26.03
N LYS A 207 1.56 3.56 24.71
CA LYS A 207 0.64 4.54 24.09
C LYS A 207 -0.46 3.84 23.30
N ASN A 208 -1.70 4.27 23.51
CA ASN A 208 -2.82 3.89 22.66
C ASN A 208 -2.91 4.89 21.49
N LEU A 209 -2.66 4.43 20.26
CA LEU A 209 -2.80 5.26 19.08
C LEU A 209 -4.27 5.24 18.62
N ASN A 210 -4.97 6.33 18.86
CA ASN A 210 -6.32 6.52 18.32
C ASN A 210 -6.25 7.29 17.00
N PHE A 211 -6.36 6.57 15.88
CA PHE A 211 -6.40 7.17 14.55
C PHE A 211 -7.81 7.65 14.24
N LYS A 212 -7.97 8.93 13.86
CA LYS A 212 -9.25 9.39 13.29
C LYS A 212 -9.44 8.84 11.88
N MET A 213 -8.35 8.79 11.12
CA MET A 213 -8.31 8.20 9.80
C MET A 213 -7.02 7.40 9.60
N ILE A 214 -7.14 6.18 9.08
CA ILE A 214 -6.02 5.35 8.65
C ILE A 214 -6.43 4.55 7.42
N GLN A 215 -5.97 4.99 6.26
CA GLN A 215 -6.25 4.37 4.98
C GLN A 215 -4.97 4.14 4.20
N VAL A 216 -4.91 3.06 3.43
CA VAL A 216 -3.80 2.77 2.53
C VAL A 216 -4.37 2.44 1.16
N LYS A 217 -3.87 3.11 0.12
CA LYS A 217 -4.22 2.85 -1.27
C LYS A 217 -3.04 2.18 -1.95
N ILE A 218 -3.27 1.01 -2.53
CA ILE A 218 -2.23 0.22 -3.18
C ILE A 218 -2.64 -0.05 -4.62
N THR A 219 -1.73 0.25 -5.54
CA THR A 219 -1.80 -0.20 -6.92
C THR A 219 -0.62 -1.12 -7.17
N ALA A 220 -0.85 -2.28 -7.78
CA ALA A 220 0.20 -3.21 -8.17
C ALA A 220 -0.25 -4.07 -9.36
N PRO A 221 0.69 -4.58 -10.19
CA PRO A 221 0.36 -5.41 -11.34
C PRO A 221 -0.12 -6.81 -10.94
N GLU A 222 0.36 -7.32 -9.80
CA GLU A 222 0.08 -8.67 -9.34
C GLU A 222 -0.40 -8.68 -7.90
N LEU A 223 -1.34 -9.56 -7.61
CA LEU A 223 -1.78 -9.89 -6.26
C LEU A 223 -2.31 -11.31 -6.24
N SER A 224 -1.73 -12.15 -5.40
CA SER A 224 -2.10 -13.56 -5.23
C SER A 224 -2.36 -13.94 -3.78
N LYS A 225 -1.74 -13.24 -2.81
CA LYS A 225 -1.88 -13.54 -1.38
C LYS A 225 -2.47 -12.33 -0.64
N ILE A 226 -3.53 -12.55 0.12
CA ILE A 226 -4.19 -11.50 0.90
C ILE A 226 -4.38 -12.01 2.33
N ALA A 227 -3.80 -11.32 3.30
CA ALA A 227 -4.01 -11.59 4.71
C ALA A 227 -4.56 -10.34 5.39
N VAL A 228 -5.73 -10.45 6.01
CA VAL A 228 -6.41 -9.35 6.71
C VAL A 228 -6.66 -9.78 8.15
N SER A 229 -6.22 -8.98 9.11
CA SER A 229 -6.40 -9.30 10.53
C SER A 229 -6.61 -8.08 11.41
N SER A 230 -6.90 -8.31 12.69
CA SER A 230 -6.93 -7.27 13.73
C SER A 230 -7.84 -6.08 13.39
N GLY A 231 -9.09 -6.37 12.99
CA GLY A 231 -10.09 -5.35 12.65
C GLY A 231 -9.81 -4.53 11.39
N ALA A 232 -8.79 -4.88 10.59
CA ALA A 232 -8.54 -4.22 9.31
C ALA A 232 -9.63 -4.53 8.27
N SER A 233 -9.72 -3.67 7.25
CA SER A 233 -10.62 -3.84 6.11
C SER A 233 -9.82 -3.84 4.81
N PHE A 234 -10.10 -4.78 3.91
CA PHE A 234 -9.49 -4.84 2.59
C PHE A 234 -10.58 -4.77 1.51
N THR A 235 -10.43 -3.86 0.55
CA THR A 235 -11.36 -3.71 -0.58
C THR A 235 -10.61 -3.70 -1.90
N THR A 236 -11.08 -4.41 -2.91
CA THR A 236 -10.59 -4.24 -4.29
C THR A 236 -11.47 -3.23 -5.03
N GLU A 237 -10.86 -2.25 -5.68
CA GLU A 237 -11.54 -1.22 -6.47
C GLU A 237 -11.89 -1.70 -7.89
N ASN A 238 -11.22 -2.76 -8.36
CA ASN A 238 -11.48 -3.41 -9.64
C ASN A 238 -11.30 -4.93 -9.52
N THR A 239 -11.74 -5.68 -10.54
CA THR A 239 -11.55 -7.13 -10.60
C THR A 239 -10.06 -7.47 -10.68
N VAL A 240 -9.58 -8.26 -9.72
CA VAL A 240 -8.19 -8.70 -9.66
C VAL A 240 -8.05 -10.03 -10.39
N ASN A 241 -7.09 -10.11 -11.31
CA ASN A 241 -6.77 -11.27 -12.11
C ASN A 241 -5.47 -11.91 -11.62
N SER A 242 -5.53 -13.21 -11.33
CA SER A 242 -4.36 -14.01 -10.93
C SER A 242 -4.54 -15.48 -11.33
N SER A 243 -3.44 -16.23 -11.37
CA SER A 243 -3.47 -17.69 -11.59
C SER A 243 -3.99 -18.46 -10.37
N PHE A 244 -3.81 -17.90 -9.18
CA PHE A 244 -4.35 -18.41 -7.93
C PHE A 244 -4.58 -17.27 -6.94
N PHE A 245 -5.46 -17.50 -5.97
CA PHE A 245 -5.63 -16.62 -4.81
C PHE A 245 -5.55 -17.42 -3.52
N GLN A 246 -4.81 -16.89 -2.54
CA GLN A 246 -4.80 -17.37 -1.17
C GLN A 246 -5.19 -16.23 -0.24
N ILE A 247 -6.32 -16.38 0.45
CA ILE A 247 -6.97 -15.33 1.22
C ILE A 247 -7.17 -15.83 2.65
N ALA A 248 -6.64 -15.10 3.63
CA ALA A 248 -6.81 -15.36 5.04
C ALA A 248 -7.41 -14.12 5.74
N VAL A 249 -8.54 -14.29 6.41
CA VAL A 249 -9.28 -13.22 7.09
C VAL A 249 -9.52 -13.66 8.54
N SER A 250 -9.05 -12.87 9.50
CA SER A 250 -9.14 -13.26 10.93
C SER A 250 -9.36 -12.08 11.87
N SER A 251 -9.66 -12.38 13.13
CA SER A 251 -9.72 -11.40 14.23
C SER A 251 -10.59 -10.18 13.93
N GLY A 252 -11.85 -10.41 13.58
CA GLY A 252 -12.85 -9.36 13.31
C GLY A 252 -12.59 -8.52 12.06
N SER A 253 -11.62 -8.89 11.21
CA SER A 253 -11.33 -8.17 9.97
C SER A 253 -12.34 -8.46 8.87
N HIS A 254 -12.37 -7.59 7.87
CA HIS A 254 -13.36 -7.60 6.78
C HIS A 254 -12.66 -7.56 5.42
N ILE A 255 -13.14 -8.34 4.45
CA ILE A 255 -12.71 -8.26 3.06
C ILE A 255 -13.90 -8.12 2.12
N ASN A 256 -13.78 -7.24 1.12
CA ASN A 256 -14.70 -7.12 -0.01
C ASN A 256 -13.90 -7.16 -1.31
N ALA A 257 -14.00 -8.23 -2.09
CA ALA A 257 -13.15 -8.36 -3.28
C ALA A 257 -13.82 -9.00 -4.49
N ASP A 258 -13.47 -8.48 -5.67
CA ASP A 258 -13.85 -9.02 -6.98
C ASP A 258 -12.63 -9.73 -7.59
N LEU A 259 -12.74 -11.04 -7.81
CA LEU A 259 -11.62 -11.91 -8.15
C LEU A 259 -11.92 -12.70 -9.43
N ASN A 260 -10.93 -12.80 -10.30
CA ASN A 260 -11.01 -13.63 -11.50
C ASN A 260 -9.76 -14.49 -11.62
N THR A 261 -9.95 -15.81 -11.66
CA THR A 261 -8.85 -16.75 -11.83
C THR A 261 -9.26 -17.92 -12.71
N LYS A 262 -8.30 -18.45 -13.47
CA LYS A 262 -8.49 -19.73 -14.18
C LYS A 262 -8.17 -20.93 -13.30
N GLY A 263 -7.60 -20.70 -12.12
CA GLY A 263 -7.14 -21.73 -11.20
C GLY A 263 -7.98 -21.81 -9.93
N LYS A 264 -7.30 -21.76 -8.80
CA LYS A 264 -7.84 -22.05 -7.47
C LYS A 264 -7.91 -20.79 -6.62
N VAL A 265 -8.98 -20.68 -5.82
CA VAL A 265 -9.08 -19.75 -4.70
C VAL A 265 -9.11 -20.53 -3.39
N GLU A 266 -8.16 -20.23 -2.50
CA GLU A 266 -8.15 -20.70 -1.12
C GLU A 266 -8.62 -19.57 -0.21
N LEU A 267 -9.71 -19.80 0.52
CA LEU A 267 -10.29 -18.83 1.45
C LEU A 267 -10.33 -19.40 2.86
N SER A 268 -9.69 -18.74 3.81
CA SER A 268 -9.78 -19.04 5.24
C SER A 268 -10.37 -17.86 6.00
N THR A 269 -11.51 -18.07 6.67
CA THR A 269 -12.15 -17.06 7.52
C THR A 269 -12.28 -17.58 8.94
N THR A 270 -11.69 -16.88 9.91
CA THR A 270 -11.71 -17.31 11.33
C THR A 270 -11.97 -16.16 12.29
N SER A 271 -12.28 -16.48 13.55
CA SER A 271 -12.35 -15.54 14.68
C SER A 271 -13.22 -14.30 14.41
N GLY A 272 -14.48 -14.51 14.06
CA GLY A 272 -15.47 -13.44 13.84
C GLY A 272 -15.20 -12.52 12.65
N SER A 273 -14.34 -12.93 11.70
CA SER A 273 -14.11 -12.20 10.45
C SER A 273 -15.31 -12.27 9.50
N SER A 274 -15.34 -11.33 8.54
CA SER A 274 -16.35 -11.26 7.49
C SER A 274 -15.71 -11.20 6.10
N ALA A 275 -16.11 -12.09 5.18
CA ALA A 275 -15.66 -12.06 3.79
C ALA A 275 -16.84 -11.86 2.84
N LYS A 276 -16.73 -10.91 1.92
CA LYS A 276 -17.64 -10.73 0.79
C LYS A 276 -16.84 -10.85 -0.49
N LEU A 277 -17.02 -11.92 -1.25
CA LEU A 277 -16.26 -12.16 -2.48
C LEU A 277 -17.19 -12.37 -3.65
N ASN A 278 -16.90 -11.70 -4.76
CA ASN A 278 -17.46 -12.02 -6.07
C ASN A 278 -16.34 -12.62 -6.92
N MET A 279 -16.49 -13.87 -7.35
CA MET A 279 -15.37 -14.63 -7.87
C MET A 279 -15.75 -15.55 -9.02
N ASN A 280 -14.92 -15.53 -10.06
CA ASN A 280 -14.92 -16.53 -11.12
C ASN A 280 -13.65 -17.36 -11.02
N ALA A 281 -13.78 -18.67 -10.82
CA ALA A 281 -12.67 -19.58 -10.59
C ALA A 281 -12.97 -20.99 -11.11
N LYS A 282 -11.94 -21.83 -11.25
CA LYS A 282 -12.16 -23.27 -11.50
C LYS A 282 -12.50 -23.98 -10.19
N THR A 283 -11.73 -23.70 -9.14
CA THR A 283 -11.87 -24.38 -7.85
C THR A 283 -11.89 -23.38 -6.71
N LEU A 284 -12.77 -23.60 -5.73
CA LEU A 284 -12.79 -22.93 -4.43
C LEU A 284 -12.56 -23.95 -3.32
N GLU A 285 -11.57 -23.69 -2.48
CA GLU A 285 -11.43 -24.35 -1.19
C GLU A 285 -11.62 -23.32 -0.09
N MET A 286 -12.62 -23.53 0.74
CA MET A 286 -12.99 -22.62 1.80
C MET A 286 -12.98 -23.30 3.16
N SER A 287 -12.35 -22.67 4.15
CA SER A 287 -12.41 -23.01 5.56
C SER A 287 -12.97 -21.85 6.37
N ALA A 288 -14.10 -22.07 7.04
CA ALA A 288 -14.73 -21.07 7.93
C ALA A 288 -14.91 -21.63 9.34
N THR A 289 -14.29 -20.99 10.33
CA THR A 289 -14.35 -21.42 11.73
C THR A 289 -14.57 -20.24 12.69
N SER A 290 -14.87 -20.55 13.95
CA SER A 290 -14.96 -19.61 15.07
C SER A 290 -15.86 -18.39 14.80
N GLY A 291 -17.11 -18.66 14.42
CA GLY A 291 -18.14 -17.62 14.25
C GLY A 291 -17.88 -16.64 13.09
N SER A 292 -17.10 -17.04 12.09
CA SER A 292 -16.86 -16.23 10.90
C SER A 292 -18.07 -16.21 9.97
N LYS A 293 -18.13 -15.18 9.12
CA LYS A 293 -19.18 -15.01 8.10
C LYS A 293 -18.56 -14.88 6.72
N ALA A 294 -19.17 -15.54 5.73
CA ALA A 294 -18.79 -15.34 4.34
C ALA A 294 -20.02 -15.19 3.45
N MET A 295 -19.96 -14.27 2.50
CA MET A 295 -20.91 -14.07 1.42
C MET A 295 -20.17 -14.23 0.09
N LEU A 296 -20.55 -15.24 -0.68
CA LEU A 296 -19.89 -15.59 -1.93
C LEU A 296 -20.86 -15.48 -3.10
N ALA A 297 -20.38 -14.89 -4.20
CA ALA A 297 -21.09 -14.75 -5.45
C ALA A 297 -20.19 -15.07 -6.65
N GLY A 298 -20.79 -15.36 -7.81
CA GLY A 298 -20.08 -15.61 -9.07
C GLY A 298 -20.27 -17.03 -9.60
N ALA A 299 -19.29 -17.55 -10.35
CA ALA A 299 -19.37 -18.86 -10.98
C ALA A 299 -18.08 -19.68 -10.76
N ILE A 300 -18.23 -20.91 -10.25
CA ILE A 300 -17.11 -21.81 -9.98
C ILE A 300 -17.45 -23.23 -10.42
N ASP A 301 -16.51 -23.97 -10.97
CA ASP A 301 -16.79 -25.36 -11.35
C ASP A 301 -16.88 -26.28 -10.12
N GLU A 302 -15.86 -26.25 -9.27
CA GLU A 302 -15.72 -27.14 -8.11
C GLU A 302 -15.58 -26.35 -6.82
N THR A 303 -16.40 -26.68 -5.82
CA THR A 303 -16.36 -26.04 -4.50
C THR A 303 -16.14 -27.07 -3.39
N SER A 304 -15.31 -26.73 -2.43
CA SER A 304 -15.05 -27.51 -1.21
C SER A 304 -15.20 -26.59 -0.01
N PHE A 305 -16.19 -26.86 0.84
CA PHE A 305 -16.51 -26.06 2.03
C PHE A 305 -16.23 -26.87 3.29
N GLN A 306 -15.36 -26.36 4.15
CA GLN A 306 -15.18 -26.84 5.52
C GLN A 306 -15.66 -25.77 6.48
N VAL A 307 -16.84 -25.96 7.08
CA VAL A 307 -17.48 -24.95 7.93
C VAL A 307 -17.73 -25.53 9.31
N SER A 308 -17.23 -24.87 10.35
CA SER A 308 -17.41 -25.33 11.73
C SER A 308 -17.56 -24.19 12.74
N SER A 309 -17.86 -24.55 13.98
CA SER A 309 -17.87 -23.66 15.15
C SER A 309 -18.74 -22.42 14.95
N ALA A 310 -20.04 -22.64 14.70
CA ALA A 310 -21.05 -21.60 14.52
C ALA A 310 -20.76 -20.58 13.40
N SER A 311 -19.92 -20.92 12.42
CA SER A 311 -19.66 -20.07 11.26
C SER A 311 -20.82 -20.12 10.27
N SER A 312 -21.06 -19.01 9.57
CA SER A 312 -22.14 -18.87 8.59
C SER A 312 -21.59 -18.53 7.21
N VAL A 313 -21.94 -19.33 6.22
CA VAL A 313 -21.49 -19.15 4.84
C VAL A 313 -22.70 -19.07 3.94
N ASN A 314 -22.84 -17.96 3.23
CA ASN A 314 -23.90 -17.74 2.27
C ASN A 314 -23.31 -17.69 0.85
N ALA A 315 -23.44 -18.79 0.14
CA ALA A 315 -23.03 -18.97 -1.25
C ALA A 315 -24.25 -19.22 -2.16
N GLN A 316 -25.41 -18.61 -1.86
CA GLN A 316 -26.62 -18.75 -2.67
C GLN A 316 -26.49 -18.10 -4.07
N ASP A 317 -25.65 -17.07 -4.17
CA ASP A 317 -25.38 -16.31 -5.38
C ASP A 317 -24.10 -16.79 -6.10
N LEU A 318 -23.46 -17.85 -5.57
CA LEU A 318 -22.31 -18.52 -6.17
C LEU A 318 -22.79 -19.80 -6.86
N ILE A 319 -22.81 -19.81 -8.18
CA ILE A 319 -23.25 -20.99 -8.94
C ILE A 319 -22.08 -21.96 -9.06
N SER A 320 -22.27 -23.18 -8.57
CA SER A 320 -21.29 -24.26 -8.68
C SER A 320 -21.78 -25.45 -9.51
N LYS A 321 -20.87 -26.16 -10.20
CA LYS A 321 -21.22 -27.44 -10.86
C LYS A 321 -21.19 -28.59 -9.86
N ASN A 322 -20.10 -28.69 -9.12
CA ASN A 322 -19.91 -29.69 -8.08
C ASN A 322 -19.56 -29.03 -6.75
N SER A 323 -20.14 -29.53 -5.67
CA SER A 323 -19.86 -29.03 -4.32
C SER A 323 -19.70 -30.17 -3.32
N THR A 324 -18.61 -30.11 -2.57
CA THR A 324 -18.35 -30.96 -1.41
C THR A 324 -18.42 -30.09 -0.15
N VAL A 325 -19.27 -30.48 0.79
CA VAL A 325 -19.52 -29.74 2.01
C VAL A 325 -19.21 -30.62 3.22
N SER A 326 -18.37 -30.13 4.12
CA SER A 326 -18.18 -30.67 5.46
C SER A 326 -18.57 -29.61 6.47
N ALA A 327 -19.70 -29.80 7.15
CA ALA A 327 -20.25 -28.86 8.11
C ALA A 327 -20.38 -29.49 9.50
N SER A 328 -19.90 -28.83 10.54
CA SER A 328 -19.97 -29.33 11.92
C SER A 328 -20.22 -28.23 12.96
N SER A 329 -20.54 -28.61 14.19
CA SER A 329 -20.61 -27.73 15.37
C SER A 329 -21.45 -26.46 15.12
N ALA A 330 -22.74 -26.67 14.81
CA ALA A 330 -23.71 -25.61 14.53
C ALA A 330 -23.36 -24.65 13.37
N ALA A 331 -22.53 -25.08 12.43
CA ALA A 331 -22.30 -24.35 11.18
C ALA A 331 -23.58 -24.19 10.36
N ASP A 332 -23.75 -23.04 9.70
CA ASP A 332 -24.84 -22.77 8.76
C ASP A 332 -24.28 -22.44 7.38
N LEU A 333 -24.68 -23.21 6.36
CA LEU A 333 -24.20 -23.03 5.00
C LEU A 333 -25.38 -22.97 4.03
N LYS A 334 -25.39 -22.00 3.13
CA LYS A 334 -26.26 -21.96 1.94
C LYS A 334 -25.42 -22.11 0.68
N VAL A 335 -25.76 -23.04 -0.21
CA VAL A 335 -25.06 -23.28 -1.48
C VAL A 335 -26.01 -23.32 -2.67
N ASN A 336 -25.50 -22.96 -3.84
CA ASN A 336 -26.20 -23.10 -5.12
C ASN A 336 -25.39 -24.00 -6.05
N VAL A 337 -25.90 -25.21 -6.29
CA VAL A 337 -25.22 -26.27 -7.03
C VAL A 337 -26.11 -26.71 -8.18
N SER A 338 -25.55 -26.88 -9.37
CA SER A 338 -26.27 -27.29 -10.58
C SER A 338 -26.11 -28.78 -10.92
N GLY A 339 -25.02 -29.41 -10.46
CA GLY A 339 -24.68 -30.81 -10.71
C GLY A 339 -24.68 -31.66 -9.44
N ASN A 340 -23.50 -32.01 -8.92
CA ASN A 340 -23.38 -32.93 -7.78
C ASN A 340 -23.12 -32.19 -6.47
N LEU A 341 -23.91 -32.51 -5.44
CA LEU A 341 -23.74 -32.02 -4.08
C LEU A 341 -23.47 -33.19 -3.12
N THR A 342 -22.28 -33.20 -2.52
CA THR A 342 -21.89 -34.14 -1.46
C THR A 342 -21.81 -33.42 -0.12
N VAL A 343 -22.51 -33.91 0.89
CA VAL A 343 -22.61 -33.25 2.22
C VAL A 343 -22.25 -34.22 3.33
N SER A 344 -21.32 -33.82 4.20
CA SER A 344 -21.01 -34.46 5.48
C SER A 344 -21.36 -33.48 6.60
N GLY A 345 -22.48 -33.70 7.28
CA GLY A 345 -22.99 -32.84 8.34
C GLY A 345 -22.92 -33.50 9.71
N LYS A 346 -22.39 -32.82 10.72
CA LYS A 346 -22.31 -33.31 12.12
C LYS A 346 -22.70 -32.25 13.14
N SER A 347 -23.02 -32.67 14.36
CA SER A 347 -23.17 -31.81 15.55
C SER A 347 -24.01 -30.55 15.34
N GLY A 348 -25.25 -30.72 14.88
CA GLY A 348 -26.21 -29.62 14.69
C GLY A 348 -25.96 -28.70 13.48
N ALA A 349 -25.07 -29.07 12.56
CA ALA A 349 -24.83 -28.29 11.35
C ALA A 349 -26.06 -28.24 10.43
N THR A 350 -26.31 -27.09 9.81
CA THR A 350 -27.40 -26.89 8.84
C THR A 350 -26.83 -26.54 7.49
N VAL A 351 -27.13 -27.36 6.48
CA VAL A 351 -26.77 -27.11 5.09
C VAL A 351 -28.04 -26.90 4.29
N ARG A 352 -28.10 -25.81 3.55
CA ARG A 352 -29.20 -25.39 2.71
C ARG A 352 -28.72 -25.33 1.27
N TYR A 353 -29.45 -25.94 0.35
CA TYR A 353 -29.08 -25.92 -1.06
C TYR A 353 -30.24 -25.41 -1.91
N ARG A 354 -29.93 -24.72 -3.01
CA ARG A 354 -30.95 -24.28 -3.97
C ARG A 354 -31.43 -25.48 -4.78
N ASP A 355 -32.74 -25.69 -4.83
CA ASP A 355 -33.30 -26.85 -5.54
C ASP A 355 -33.30 -26.60 -7.06
N HIS A 356 -32.60 -27.47 -7.80
CA HIS A 356 -32.67 -27.55 -9.25
C HIS A 356 -32.97 -29.00 -9.63
N ALA A 357 -33.78 -29.21 -10.67
CA ALA A 357 -34.21 -30.56 -11.10
C ALA A 357 -33.06 -31.52 -11.43
N THR A 358 -31.87 -31.00 -11.70
CA THR A 358 -30.67 -31.75 -12.11
C THR A 358 -29.75 -32.17 -10.96
N VAL A 359 -30.01 -31.74 -9.73
CA VAL A 359 -29.02 -31.88 -8.64
C VAL A 359 -29.00 -33.30 -8.07
N ARG A 360 -27.84 -33.95 -8.15
CA ARG A 360 -27.58 -35.25 -7.49
C ARG A 360 -27.01 -35.01 -6.10
N ARG A 361 -27.62 -35.63 -5.10
CA ARG A 361 -27.31 -35.38 -3.68
C ARG A 361 -26.79 -36.66 -3.02
N ASN A 362 -25.66 -36.56 -2.34
CA ASN A 362 -25.17 -37.60 -1.43
C ASN A 362 -24.92 -36.95 -0.06
N ALA A 363 -25.57 -37.44 0.99
CA ALA A 363 -25.51 -36.82 2.31
C ALA A 363 -25.26 -37.85 3.41
N ALA A 364 -24.24 -37.60 4.23
CA ALA A 364 -23.97 -38.30 5.48
C ALA A 364 -24.20 -37.32 6.64
N LEU A 365 -25.33 -37.45 7.33
CA LEU A 365 -25.74 -36.56 8.41
C LEU A 365 -25.79 -37.32 9.73
N SER A 366 -25.20 -36.76 10.79
CA SER A 366 -25.27 -37.32 12.15
C SER A 366 -25.42 -36.24 13.22
N SER A 367 -25.79 -36.64 14.43
CA SER A 367 -25.78 -35.76 15.62
C SER A 367 -26.55 -34.45 15.43
N GLY A 368 -27.76 -34.53 14.86
CA GLY A 368 -28.66 -33.38 14.67
C GLY A 368 -28.37 -32.50 13.46
N ALA A 369 -27.48 -32.91 12.55
CA ALA A 369 -27.25 -32.17 11.32
C ALA A 369 -28.45 -32.26 10.36
N THR A 370 -28.72 -31.18 9.62
CA THR A 370 -29.85 -31.10 8.67
C THR A 370 -29.41 -30.65 7.28
N LEU A 371 -30.03 -31.23 6.24
CA LEU A 371 -29.92 -30.80 4.86
C LEU A 371 -31.32 -30.41 4.36
N LYS A 372 -31.48 -29.18 3.87
CA LYS A 372 -32.78 -28.65 3.40
C LYS A 372 -32.63 -27.93 2.07
N SER A 373 -33.68 -27.96 1.25
CA SER A 373 -33.78 -27.04 0.12
C SER A 373 -34.32 -25.67 0.56
N PHE A 374 -34.06 -24.63 -0.23
CA PHE A 374 -34.66 -23.29 -0.08
C PHE A 374 -35.02 -22.68 -1.42
#